data_AF-A0A847HSQ1-F1
#
_entry.id   AF-A0A847HSQ1-F1
#
_cell.length_a   1.000
_cell.length_b   1.000
_cell.length_c   1.000
_cell.angle_alpha   90.00
_cell.angle_beta   90.00
_cell.angle_gamma   90.00
#
_symmetry.space_group_name_H-M   'P 1'
#
loop_
_entity.id
_entity.type
_entity.pdbx_description
1 polymer ?
#
loop_
_entity_poly.entity_id
_entity_poly.type
_entity_poly.pdbx_seq_one_letter_code
_entity_poly.pdbx_strand_id
1 'polypeptide(L)'
;MRRFTEQSWRTDPRFAALCSALLACKSQEEVARLLRDIGTLAELQAWSERLEIAKQLARGLSYRQVAENTGASTTTVTRVARFIESGEGGYRKMIRAKSAAKNDVPLSPTENLQQKMEQHHAHAQTPRGERRASMLQKYLK
;
A
#
# COMPACT_ATOMS: atom_id res chain seq x y z
N MET A 1 17.08 -16.35 19.67
CA MET A 1 16.01 -15.37 19.35
C MET A 1 14.93 -16.10 18.55
N ARG A 2 13.70 -16.26 19.08
CA ARG A 2 12.61 -16.92 18.33
C ARG A 2 12.21 -16.04 17.14
N ARG A 3 12.36 -16.57 15.93
CA ARG A 3 11.97 -15.91 14.68
C ARG A 3 10.53 -16.27 14.35
N PHE A 4 9.81 -15.33 13.74
CA PHE A 4 8.50 -15.61 13.17
C PHE A 4 8.62 -16.57 11.98
N THR A 5 7.68 -17.49 11.90
CA THR A 5 7.41 -18.33 10.72
C THR A 5 5.96 -18.12 10.31
N GLU A 6 5.61 -18.42 9.05
CA GLU A 6 4.24 -18.35 8.53
C GLU A 6 3.23 -19.11 9.39
N GLN A 7 3.67 -20.15 10.11
CA GLN A 7 2.82 -20.99 10.96
C GLN A 7 2.68 -20.48 12.40
N SER A 8 3.57 -19.59 12.88
CA SER A 8 3.71 -19.29 14.31
C SER A 8 3.58 -17.81 14.68
N TRP A 9 3.68 -16.89 13.71
CA TRP A 9 3.70 -15.46 13.99
C TRP A 9 2.45 -14.96 14.71
N ARG A 10 1.29 -15.54 14.40
CA ARG A 10 -0.01 -15.15 14.96
C ARG A 10 -0.22 -15.63 16.39
N THR A 11 0.39 -16.76 16.76
CA THR A 11 0.29 -17.34 18.10
C THR A 11 1.29 -16.75 19.09
N ASP A 12 2.23 -15.91 18.64
CA ASP A 12 3.20 -15.28 19.54
C ASP A 12 2.51 -14.25 20.45
N PRO A 13 2.62 -14.40 21.79
CA PRO A 13 2.00 -13.47 22.73
C PRO A 13 2.45 -12.01 22.54
N ARG A 14 3.68 -11.77 22.07
CA ARG A 14 4.19 -10.43 21.82
C ARG A 14 3.52 -9.78 20.62
N PHE A 15 3.19 -10.57 19.60
CA PHE A 15 2.42 -10.07 18.45
C PHE A 15 1.00 -9.71 18.87
N ALA A 16 0.35 -10.56 19.70
CA ALA A 16 -0.96 -10.24 20.27
C ALA A 16 -0.93 -8.96 21.11
N ALA A 17 0.11 -8.78 21.95
CA ALA A 17 0.30 -7.57 22.74
C ALA A 17 0.48 -6.32 21.87
N LEU A 18 1.24 -6.42 20.77
CA LEU A 18 1.39 -5.33 19.80
C LEU A 18 0.04 -4.95 19.16
N CYS A 19 -0.77 -5.93 18.76
CA CYS A 19 -2.12 -5.66 18.25
C CYS A 19 -3.00 -4.94 19.30
N SER A 20 -2.96 -5.39 20.55
CA SER A 20 -3.70 -4.74 21.65
C SER A 20 -3.25 -3.31 21.88
N ALA A 21 -1.94 -3.02 21.82
CA ALA A 21 -1.42 -1.66 21.95
C ALA A 21 -1.91 -0.74 20.82
N LEU A 22 -1.90 -1.22 19.57
CA LEU A 22 -2.43 -0.46 18.43
C LEU A 22 -3.94 -0.20 18.54
N LEU A 23 -4.71 -1.13 19.10
CA LEU A 23 -6.16 -0.98 19.34
C LEU A 23 -6.49 -0.05 20.52
N ALA A 24 -5.54 0.14 21.45
CA ALA A 24 -5.72 1.04 22.58
C ALA A 24 -5.68 2.51 22.15
N CYS A 25 -4.89 2.86 21.12
CA CYS A 25 -4.82 4.20 20.56
C CYS A 25 -6.20 4.71 20.08
N LYS A 26 -6.51 5.97 20.36
CA LYS A 26 -7.80 6.62 20.05
C LYS A 26 -7.72 7.70 18.98
N SER A 27 -6.51 8.12 18.61
CA SER A 27 -6.28 9.13 17.57
C SER A 27 -5.15 8.74 16.62
N GLN A 28 -5.09 9.42 15.47
CA GLN A 28 -4.01 9.25 14.50
C GLN A 28 -2.66 9.66 15.09
N GLU A 29 -2.63 10.71 15.92
CA GLU A 29 -1.43 11.20 16.60
C GLU A 29 -0.89 10.17 17.59
N GLU A 30 -1.77 9.49 18.34
CA GLU A 30 -1.37 8.43 19.26
C GLU A 30 -0.75 7.25 18.52
N VAL A 31 -1.36 6.81 17.42
CA VAL A 31 -0.80 5.75 16.57
C VAL A 31 0.54 6.18 15.99
N ALA A 32 0.66 7.42 15.51
CA ALA A 32 1.90 7.94 14.93
C ALA A 32 3.05 7.96 15.95
N ARG A 33 2.80 8.39 17.20
CA ARG A 33 3.80 8.36 18.28
C ARG A 33 4.24 6.92 18.58
N LEU A 34 3.28 6.01 18.77
CA LEU A 34 3.58 4.60 19.05
C LEU A 34 4.39 3.95 17.93
N LEU A 35 4.01 4.19 16.66
CA LEU A 35 4.75 3.67 15.51
C LEU A 35 6.17 4.24 15.41
N ARG A 36 6.36 5.52 15.76
CA ARG A 36 7.69 6.16 15.78
C ARG A 36 8.60 5.56 16.87
N ASP A 37 8.03 5.17 18.00
CA ASP A 37 8.78 4.54 19.10
C ASP A 37 9.17 3.08 18.76
N ILE A 38 8.30 2.35 18.06
CA ILE A 38 8.52 0.92 17.73
C ILE A 38 9.37 0.74 16.48
N GLY A 39 9.13 1.54 15.44
CA GLY A 39 9.73 1.38 14.12
C GLY A 39 10.82 2.41 13.82
N THR A 40 11.71 2.07 12.90
CA THR A 40 12.65 3.03 12.28
C THR A 40 11.95 3.88 11.22
N LEU A 41 12.54 5.03 10.86
CA LEU A 41 11.98 5.89 9.80
C LEU A 41 11.83 5.14 8.46
N ALA A 42 12.81 4.30 8.12
CA ALA A 42 12.78 3.49 6.91
C ALA A 42 11.63 2.47 6.93
N GLU A 43 11.33 1.86 8.07
CA GLU A 43 10.20 0.94 8.21
C GLU A 43 8.86 1.67 8.09
N LEU A 44 8.71 2.83 8.72
CA LEU A 44 7.51 3.66 8.61
C LEU A 44 7.24 4.09 7.16
N GLN A 45 8.28 4.53 6.47
CA GLN A 45 8.21 4.85 5.05
C GLN A 45 7.78 3.62 4.23
N ALA A 46 8.44 2.47 4.43
CA ALA A 46 8.12 1.25 3.71
C ALA A 46 6.68 0.76 3.96
N TRP A 47 6.14 0.88 5.18
CA TRP A 47 4.75 0.53 5.48
C TRP A 47 3.77 1.49 4.80
N SER A 48 4.09 2.79 4.81
CA SER A 48 3.28 3.84 4.18
C SER A 48 3.23 3.67 2.66
N GLU A 49 4.37 3.43 2.02
CA GLU A 49 4.46 3.14 0.59
C GLU A 49 3.63 1.91 0.21
N ARG A 50 3.75 0.81 0.96
CA ARG A 50 2.96 -0.41 0.70
C ARG A 50 1.46 -0.17 0.81
N LEU A 51 1.04 0.66 1.77
CA LEU A 51 -0.35 1.06 1.92
C LEU A 51 -0.84 1.85 0.70
N GLU A 52 -0.01 2.76 0.19
CA GLU A 52 -0.34 3.60 -0.96
C GLU A 52 -0.37 2.80 -2.26
N ILE A 53 0.59 1.89 -2.47
CA ILE A 53 0.57 0.91 -3.56
C ILE A 53 -0.77 0.17 -3.58
N ALA A 54 -1.23 -0.33 -2.42
CA ALA A 54 -2.48 -1.07 -2.35
C ALA A 54 -3.71 -0.22 -2.75
N LYS A 55 -3.74 1.06 -2.39
CA LYS A 55 -4.82 1.98 -2.80
C LYS A 55 -4.78 2.26 -4.30
N GLN A 56 -3.60 2.52 -4.86
CA GLN A 56 -3.46 2.81 -6.28
C GLN A 56 -3.81 1.60 -7.15
N LEU A 57 -3.39 0.41 -6.73
CA LEU A 57 -3.80 -0.84 -7.39
C LEU A 57 -5.32 -1.05 -7.33
N ALA A 58 -5.95 -0.73 -6.19
CA ALA A 58 -7.41 -0.79 -6.06
C ALA A 58 -8.16 0.21 -6.97
N ARG A 59 -7.52 1.35 -7.29
CA ARG A 59 -8.02 2.33 -8.28
C ARG A 59 -7.80 1.89 -9.74
N GLY A 60 -7.15 0.75 -9.97
CA GLY A 60 -6.94 0.19 -11.31
C GLY A 60 -5.69 0.69 -12.03
N LEU A 61 -4.76 1.38 -11.34
CA LEU A 61 -3.51 1.82 -11.94
C LEU A 61 -2.63 0.62 -12.33
N SER A 62 -1.84 0.77 -13.39
CA SER A 62 -0.88 -0.24 -13.82
C SER A 62 0.32 -0.33 -12.86
N TYR A 63 0.98 -1.48 -12.80
CA TYR A 63 2.11 -1.69 -11.88
C TYR A 63 3.25 -0.68 -12.11
N ARG A 64 3.46 -0.29 -13.38
CA ARG A 64 4.46 0.71 -13.75
C ARG A 64 4.11 2.08 -13.18
N GLN A 65 2.88 2.54 -13.40
CA GLN A 65 2.41 3.82 -12.85
C GLN A 65 2.49 3.84 -11.33
N VAL A 66 2.13 2.73 -10.68
CA VAL A 66 2.23 2.63 -9.22
C VAL A 66 3.68 2.71 -8.75
N ALA A 67 4.62 2.03 -9.42
CA ALA A 67 6.04 2.11 -9.09
C ALA A 67 6.58 3.53 -9.25
N GLU A 68 6.24 4.21 -10.35
CA GLU A 68 6.65 5.59 -10.65
C GLU A 68 6.07 6.57 -9.60
N ASN A 69 4.79 6.45 -9.26
CA ASN A 69 4.13 7.35 -8.31
C ASN A 69 4.57 7.16 -6.86
N THR A 70 4.90 5.93 -6.46
CA THR A 70 5.23 5.60 -5.06
C THR A 70 6.73 5.57 -4.78
N GLY A 71 7.57 5.64 -5.82
CA GLY A 71 9.02 5.44 -5.71
C GLY A 71 9.43 4.00 -5.37
N ALA A 72 8.47 3.09 -5.26
CA ALA A 72 8.72 1.71 -4.87
C ALA A 72 9.18 0.86 -6.06
N SER A 73 10.02 -0.13 -5.79
CA SER A 73 10.44 -1.09 -6.81
C SER A 73 9.26 -1.90 -7.36
N THR A 74 9.33 -2.31 -8.63
CA THR A 74 8.35 -3.22 -9.25
C THR A 74 8.18 -4.53 -8.46
N THR A 75 9.26 -5.00 -7.81
CA THR A 75 9.24 -6.15 -6.90
C THR A 75 8.33 -5.90 -5.69
N THR A 76 8.41 -4.71 -5.08
CA THR A 76 7.53 -4.30 -3.98
C THR A 76 6.08 -4.25 -4.43
N VAL A 77 5.80 -3.62 -5.58
CA VAL A 77 4.44 -3.54 -6.15
C VAL A 77 3.86 -4.94 -6.36
N THR A 78 4.64 -5.85 -6.94
CA THR A 78 4.22 -7.24 -7.18
C THR A 78 3.93 -7.99 -5.88
N ARG A 79 4.74 -7.80 -4.83
CA ARG A 79 4.49 -8.41 -3.51
C ARG A 79 3.19 -7.90 -2.89
N VAL A 80 2.95 -6.59 -2.94
CA VAL A 80 1.71 -6.00 -2.41
C VAL A 80 0.50 -6.52 -3.17
N ALA A 81 0.55 -6.55 -4.50
CA ALA A 81 -0.52 -7.12 -5.33
C ALA A 81 -0.85 -8.57 -4.91
N ARG A 82 0.17 -9.40 -4.71
CA ARG A 82 -0.02 -10.78 -4.21
C ARG A 82 -0.69 -10.81 -2.84
N PHE A 83 -0.33 -9.93 -1.89
CA PHE A 83 -0.97 -9.88 -0.57
C PHE A 83 -2.42 -9.37 -0.60
N ILE A 84 -2.79 -8.56 -1.60
CA ILE A 84 -4.20 -8.16 -1.80
C ILE A 84 -5.03 -9.38 -2.25
N GLU A 85 -4.49 -10.18 -3.16
CA GLU A 85 -5.16 -11.35 -3.72
C GLU A 85 -5.22 -12.52 -2.73
N SER A 86 -4.07 -12.91 -2.16
CA SER A 86 -3.90 -14.16 -1.40
C SER A 86 -3.34 -13.96 0.01
N GLY A 87 -3.34 -12.74 0.55
CA GLY A 87 -2.92 -12.49 1.93
C GLY A 87 -4.05 -12.67 2.94
N GLU A 88 -3.81 -12.16 4.16
CA GLU A 88 -4.74 -12.21 5.31
C GLU A 88 -6.02 -11.36 5.14
N GLY A 89 -6.25 -10.77 3.97
CA GLY A 89 -7.45 -9.98 3.68
C GLY A 89 -7.48 -8.57 4.28
N GLY A 90 -6.45 -8.14 5.03
CA GLY A 90 -6.38 -6.81 5.63
C GLY A 90 -6.49 -5.66 4.60
N TYR A 91 -5.74 -5.75 3.50
CA TYR A 91 -5.87 -4.78 2.40
C TYR A 91 -7.27 -4.78 1.80
N ARG A 92 -7.88 -5.97 1.61
CA ARG A 92 -9.21 -6.10 1.02
C ARG A 92 -10.28 -5.44 1.89
N LYS A 93 -10.18 -5.61 3.22
CA LYS A 93 -11.06 -4.94 4.19
C LYS A 93 -10.93 -3.42 4.10
N MET A 94 -9.69 -2.91 4.08
CA MET A 94 -9.43 -1.47 3.94
C MET A 94 -9.99 -0.91 2.63
N ILE A 95 -9.75 -1.58 1.51
CA ILE A 95 -10.21 -1.15 0.18
C ILE A 95 -11.73 -1.09 0.15
N ARG A 96 -12.41 -2.15 0.63
CA ARG A 96 -13.89 -2.22 0.65
C ARG A 96 -14.51 -1.14 1.54
N ALA A 97 -13.91 -0.83 2.69
CA ALA A 97 -14.43 0.20 3.59
C ALA A 97 -14.53 1.58 2.90
N LYS A 98 -13.57 1.91 2.01
CA LYS A 98 -13.60 3.15 1.22
C LYS A 98 -14.57 3.10 0.05
N SER A 99 -14.86 1.94 -0.52
CA SER A 99 -15.89 1.81 -1.56
C SER A 99 -17.31 2.04 -0.99
N ALA A 100 -17.53 1.72 0.29
CA ALA A 100 -18.80 1.97 0.98
C ALA A 100 -18.92 3.41 1.53
N ALA A 101 -17.79 4.00 1.94
CA ALA A 101 -17.72 5.39 2.39
C ALA A 101 -17.16 6.27 1.27
N LYS A 102 -18.02 6.77 0.37
CA LYS A 102 -17.68 7.92 -0.48
C LYS A 102 -17.39 9.12 0.42
N ASN A 103 -16.13 9.32 0.80
CA ASN A 103 -15.55 10.60 1.21
C ASN A 103 -14.02 10.48 1.13
N ASP A 104 -13.47 11.25 0.20
CA ASP A 104 -12.04 11.48 0.06
C ASP A 104 -11.44 12.00 1.37
N VAL A 105 -10.32 11.41 1.75
CA VAL A 105 -9.32 12.12 2.56
C VAL A 105 -8.23 12.51 1.55
N PRO A 106 -7.99 13.80 1.29
CA PRO A 106 -6.87 14.23 0.47
C PRO A 106 -5.60 13.79 1.19
N LEU A 107 -4.90 12.82 0.62
CA LEU A 107 -3.48 12.65 0.93
C LEU A 107 -2.75 13.70 0.10
N SER A 108 -2.09 14.58 0.83
CA SER A 108 -1.60 15.91 0.47
C SER A 108 -0.71 15.99 -0.79
N PRO A 109 -0.47 17.21 -1.31
CA PRO A 109 -0.01 17.47 -2.67
C PRO A 109 1.48 17.19 -2.84
N THR A 110 1.81 16.30 -3.76
CA THR A 110 3.09 16.36 -4.51
C THR A 110 2.88 17.07 -5.86
N GLU A 111 2.12 18.16 -5.84
CA GLU A 111 2.07 19.12 -6.95
C GLU A 111 3.35 19.97 -6.92
N ASN A 112 4.34 19.52 -7.71
CA ASN A 112 5.36 20.30 -8.44
C ASN A 112 6.73 19.63 -8.42
N LEU A 113 6.90 18.59 -9.24
CA LEU A 113 8.20 18.33 -9.85
C LEU A 113 8.08 17.58 -11.19
N GLN A 114 7.21 18.02 -12.10
CA GLN A 114 7.17 17.41 -13.45
C GLN A 114 6.57 18.26 -14.57
N GLN A 115 6.25 19.54 -14.36
CA GLN A 115 5.70 20.41 -15.41
C GLN A 115 6.75 21.06 -16.35
N LYS A 116 7.96 20.49 -16.47
CA LYS A 116 9.00 21.05 -17.36
C LYS A 116 9.60 20.10 -18.39
N MET A 117 8.97 18.97 -18.70
CA MET A 117 9.48 18.05 -19.74
C MET A 117 8.44 17.61 -20.78
N GLU A 118 7.33 18.34 -20.92
CA GLU A 118 6.40 18.16 -22.05
C GLU A 118 6.79 19.01 -23.27
N GLN A 119 8.03 18.92 -23.74
CA GLN A 119 8.36 19.28 -25.13
C GLN A 119 9.55 18.44 -25.57
N HIS A 120 9.30 17.20 -25.99
CA HIS A 120 9.84 16.65 -27.24
C HIS A 120 9.39 15.20 -27.45
N HIS A 121 8.55 15.04 -28.49
CA HIS A 121 8.55 13.94 -29.45
C HIS A 121 7.69 12.70 -29.17
N ALA A 122 6.62 12.64 -29.97
CA ALA A 122 5.82 11.49 -30.29
C ALA A 122 6.60 10.46 -31.13
N HIS A 123 6.52 9.17 -30.79
CA HIS A 123 6.24 8.11 -31.77
C HIS A 123 5.88 6.77 -31.11
N ALA A 124 5.11 6.01 -31.88
CA ALA A 124 4.51 4.70 -31.66
C ALA A 124 5.29 3.64 -30.86
N GLN A 125 4.54 2.80 -30.13
CA GLN A 125 4.48 1.33 -30.23
C GLN A 125 4.10 0.71 -28.87
N THR A 126 3.07 -0.12 -28.87
CA THR A 126 2.57 -0.87 -27.72
C THR A 126 3.64 -1.87 -27.22
N PRO A 127 4.17 -1.78 -25.99
CA PRO A 127 5.13 -2.77 -25.51
C PRO A 127 4.44 -3.88 -24.71
N ARG A 128 4.69 -5.09 -25.18
CA ARG A 128 4.51 -6.40 -24.54
C ARG A 128 4.83 -6.34 -23.03
N GLY A 129 3.84 -6.46 -22.17
CA GLY A 129 4.04 -6.51 -20.71
C GLY A 129 2.93 -5.96 -19.83
N GLU A 130 1.85 -5.41 -20.39
CA GLU A 130 0.73 -4.86 -19.62
C GLU A 130 -0.08 -5.96 -18.92
N ARG A 131 0.36 -6.39 -17.73
CA ARG A 131 -0.58 -6.95 -16.75
C ARG A 131 -1.38 -5.80 -16.16
N ARG A 132 -2.47 -5.43 -16.85
CA ARG A 132 -3.50 -4.56 -16.28
C ARG A 132 -3.97 -5.16 -14.96
N ALA A 133 -4.22 -4.33 -13.96
CA ALA A 133 -4.86 -4.71 -12.70
C ALA A 133 -6.35 -5.11 -12.89
N SER A 134 -6.70 -5.79 -13.98
CA SER A 134 -8.10 -6.14 -14.32
C SER A 134 -8.71 -7.15 -13.34
N MET A 135 -7.87 -7.85 -12.57
CA MET A 135 -8.31 -8.88 -11.62
C MET A 135 -8.94 -8.31 -10.34
N LEU A 136 -8.68 -7.05 -9.98
CA LEU A 136 -9.24 -6.43 -8.77
C LEU A 136 -10.67 -5.90 -8.97
N GLN A 137 -11.15 -5.76 -10.20
CA GLN A 137 -12.54 -5.36 -10.49
C GLN A 137 -13.58 -6.35 -9.94
N LYS A 138 -13.20 -7.63 -9.74
CA LYS A 138 -14.08 -8.66 -9.14
C LYS A 138 -14.44 -8.35 -7.68
N TYR A 139 -13.63 -7.56 -6.97
CA TYR A 139 -13.82 -7.25 -5.55
C TYR A 139 -14.51 -5.90 -5.30
N LEU A 140 -14.89 -5.19 -6.37
CA LEU A 140 -15.61 -3.92 -6.36
C LEU A 140 -17.12 -4.07 -6.66
N LYS A 141 -17.64 -5.30 -6.68
CA LYS A 141 -19.07 -5.62 -6.83
C LYS A 141 -19.66 -6.10 -5.51
#